data_AF-A0A8A8D5Y5-F1
#
_entry.id   AF-A0A8A8D5Y5-F1
#
_cell.length_a   1.000
_cell.length_b   1.000
_cell.length_c   1.000
_cell.angle_alpha   90.00
_cell.angle_beta   90.00
_cell.angle_gamma   90.00
#
_symmetry.space_group_name_H-M   'P 1'
#
loop_
_entity.id
_entity.type
_entity.pdbx_description
1 polymer ?
#
loop_
_entity_poly.entity_id
_entity_poly.type
_entity_poly.pdbx_seq_one_letter_code
_entity_poly.pdbx_strand_id
1 'polypeptide(L)'
;MNDNQQHRGVRAGRIAALAAVFCAVTGSAAAYGQESVTAGASDVGRSTRDWLTMQRDNRASAPAQPLLGDVASLVYQRYLDSFKNKIPNSMSSQLGSAGGMSGGGGQGMQ
;
A
#
# COMPACT_ATOMS: atom_id res chain seq x y z
N MET A 1 -74.26 -31.64 6.43
CA MET A 1 -73.44 -30.46 6.78
C MET A 1 -72.31 -30.92 7.68
N ASN A 2 -71.13 -31.31 7.14
CA ASN A 2 -69.90 -31.47 7.96
C ASN A 2 -68.60 -31.90 7.22
N ASP A 3 -68.57 -32.13 5.90
CA ASP A 3 -67.34 -32.63 5.23
C ASP A 3 -66.20 -31.59 5.05
N ASN A 4 -66.43 -30.32 5.41
CA ASN A 4 -65.50 -29.22 5.13
C ASN A 4 -64.48 -28.96 6.27
N GLN A 5 -64.58 -29.67 7.40
CA GLN A 5 -63.69 -29.49 8.56
C GLN A 5 -62.44 -30.38 8.51
N GLN A 6 -62.54 -31.60 7.95
CA GLN A 6 -61.41 -32.55 7.93
C GLN A 6 -60.29 -32.15 6.96
N HIS A 7 -60.61 -31.48 5.85
CA HIS A 7 -59.59 -31.05 4.87
C HIS A 7 -58.73 -29.86 5.34
N ARG A 8 -59.20 -29.10 6.34
CA ARG A 8 -58.48 -27.93 6.88
C ARG A 8 -57.31 -28.35 7.77
N GLY A 9 -57.50 -29.37 8.61
CA GLY A 9 -56.46 -29.89 9.50
C GLY A 9 -55.29 -30.56 8.75
N VAL A 10 -55.59 -31.31 7.69
CA VAL A 10 -54.56 -32.03 6.90
C VAL A 10 -53.72 -31.07 6.05
N ARG A 11 -54.31 -29.97 5.55
CA ARG A 11 -53.59 -28.95 4.77
C ARG A 11 -52.70 -28.06 5.64
N ALA A 12 -53.12 -27.75 6.86
CA ALA A 12 -52.33 -26.98 7.81
C ALA A 12 -51.05 -27.71 8.28
N GLY A 13 -51.13 -29.03 8.51
CA GLY A 13 -49.97 -29.83 8.92
C GLY A 13 -48.89 -29.99 7.83
N ARG A 14 -49.29 -30.04 6.55
CA ARG A 14 -48.35 -30.19 5.42
C ARG A 14 -47.57 -28.90 5.12
N ILE A 15 -48.14 -27.73 5.39
CA ILE A 15 -47.47 -26.43 5.23
C ILE A 15 -46.45 -26.20 6.37
N ALA A 16 -46.77 -26.63 7.60
CA ALA A 16 -45.85 -26.52 8.73
C ALA A 16 -44.62 -27.45 8.60
N ALA A 17 -44.79 -28.66 8.04
CA ALA A 17 -43.67 -29.59 7.83
C ALA A 17 -42.68 -29.12 6.74
N LEU A 18 -43.13 -28.36 5.73
CA LEU A 18 -42.26 -27.83 4.68
C LEU A 18 -41.49 -26.57 5.11
N ALA A 19 -42.02 -25.78 6.05
CA ALA A 19 -41.34 -24.60 6.59
C ALA A 19 -40.16 -24.96 7.53
N ALA A 20 -40.24 -26.09 8.24
CA ALA A 20 -39.15 -26.55 9.12
C ALA A 20 -37.93 -27.10 8.35
N VAL A 21 -38.12 -27.60 7.13
CA VAL A 21 -37.02 -28.11 6.28
C VAL A 21 -36.27 -26.97 5.57
N PHE A 22 -36.94 -25.86 5.26
CA PHE A 22 -36.31 -24.72 4.60
C PHE A 22 -35.39 -23.90 5.53
N CYS A 23 -35.62 -23.96 6.84
CA CYS A 23 -34.82 -23.20 7.82
C CYS A 23 -33.46 -23.84 8.15
N ALA A 24 -33.21 -25.09 7.73
CA ALA A 24 -31.96 -25.81 8.00
C ALA A 24 -30.90 -25.70 6.87
N VAL A 25 -31.24 -25.13 5.70
CA VAL A 25 -30.36 -25.11 4.52
C VAL A 25 -29.73 -23.74 4.23
N THR A 26 -30.22 -22.64 4.83
CA THR A 26 -29.67 -21.28 4.66
C THR A 26 -28.73 -20.85 5.80
N GLY A 27 -28.01 -21.81 6.38
CA GLY A 27 -27.08 -21.60 7.50
C GLY A 27 -25.62 -21.91 7.17
N SER A 28 -25.20 -21.76 5.93
CA SER A 28 -23.78 -21.67 5.58
C SER A 28 -23.52 -20.28 5.00
N ALA A 29 -23.76 -19.25 5.82
CA ALA A 29 -23.01 -18.02 5.66
C ALA A 29 -21.54 -18.45 5.67
N ALA A 30 -20.87 -18.27 4.54
CA ALA A 30 -19.47 -18.53 4.41
C ALA A 30 -18.78 -17.98 5.65
N ALA A 31 -18.11 -18.87 6.40
CA ALA A 31 -17.01 -18.45 7.23
C ALA A 31 -15.95 -17.92 6.26
N TYR A 32 -16.16 -16.71 5.73
CA TYR A 32 -15.04 -15.86 5.37
C TYR A 32 -14.21 -15.89 6.63
N GLY A 33 -13.03 -16.50 6.54
CA GLY A 33 -12.15 -16.66 7.68
C GLY A 33 -12.19 -15.35 8.45
N GLN A 34 -12.63 -15.42 9.71
CA GLN A 34 -12.26 -14.40 10.65
C GLN A 34 -10.74 -14.52 10.71
N GLU A 35 -10.06 -13.83 9.79
CA GLU A 35 -8.76 -13.26 10.07
C GLU A 35 -9.06 -12.37 11.26
N SER A 36 -8.90 -12.95 12.44
CA SER A 36 -8.66 -12.20 13.64
C SER A 36 -7.50 -11.30 13.26
N VAL A 37 -7.81 -10.06 12.86
CA VAL A 37 -6.84 -8.99 12.89
C VAL A 37 -6.54 -8.88 14.37
N THR A 38 -5.58 -9.68 14.81
CA THR A 38 -4.93 -9.51 16.08
C THR A 38 -4.50 -8.06 16.06
N ALA A 39 -5.21 -7.21 16.80
CA ALA A 39 -4.78 -5.84 17.04
C ALA A 39 -3.50 -5.96 17.89
N GLY A 40 -2.39 -6.28 17.24
CA GLY A 40 -1.20 -6.83 17.85
C GLY A 40 0.01 -6.42 17.04
N ALA A 41 0.71 -5.43 17.60
CA ALA A 41 1.82 -4.69 17.02
C ALA A 41 1.46 -3.75 15.85
N SER A 42 1.98 -2.53 15.92
CA SER A 42 1.88 -1.50 14.89
C SER A 42 2.28 -2.06 13.51
N ASP A 43 1.45 -1.83 12.49
CA ASP A 43 1.67 -2.28 11.10
C ASP A 43 2.90 -1.64 10.43
N VAL A 44 3.59 -0.73 11.13
CA VAL A 44 4.81 -0.06 10.67
C VAL A 44 5.88 -1.07 10.22
N GLY A 45 6.11 -2.17 10.96
CA GLY A 45 7.18 -3.11 10.63
C GLY A 45 6.91 -3.94 9.36
N ARG A 46 5.64 -4.28 9.11
CA ARG A 46 5.19 -4.99 7.91
C ARG A 46 5.14 -4.03 6.73
N SER A 47 4.47 -2.89 6.90
CA SER A 47 4.42 -1.81 5.92
C SER A 47 5.81 -1.39 5.46
N THR A 48 6.77 -1.20 6.37
CA THR A 48 8.16 -0.87 6.03
C THR A 48 8.81 -1.93 5.15
N ARG A 49 8.63 -3.22 5.46
CA ARG A 49 9.16 -4.31 4.63
C ARG A 49 8.52 -4.36 3.25
N ASP A 50 7.23 -4.08 3.17
CA ASP A 50 6.51 -4.04 1.90
C ASP A 50 6.99 -2.87 1.02
N TRP A 51 7.17 -1.68 1.61
CA TRP A 51 7.75 -0.51 0.93
C TRP A 51 9.19 -0.76 0.45
N LEU A 52 10.04 -1.34 1.30
CA LEU A 52 11.43 -1.65 0.93
C LEU A 52 11.49 -2.73 -0.15
N THR A 53 10.61 -3.73 -0.09
CA THR A 53 10.50 -4.76 -1.14
C THR A 53 10.07 -4.12 -2.46
N MET A 54 9.09 -3.23 -2.44
CA MET A 54 8.63 -2.51 -3.63
C MET A 54 9.73 -1.63 -4.24
N GLN A 55 10.53 -0.93 -3.42
CA GLN A 55 11.68 -0.15 -3.87
C GLN A 55 12.77 -1.04 -4.48
N ARG A 56 13.16 -2.11 -3.77
CA ARG A 56 14.20 -3.05 -4.22
C ARG A 56 13.83 -3.71 -5.54
N ASP A 57 12.60 -4.18 -5.64
CA ASP A 57 12.10 -4.84 -6.83
C ASP A 57 11.77 -3.85 -7.96
N ASN A 58 11.93 -2.54 -7.71
CA ASN A 58 11.68 -1.46 -8.66
C ASN A 58 10.23 -1.47 -9.22
N ARG A 59 9.29 -2.10 -8.52
CA ARG A 59 7.92 -2.39 -9.03
C ARG A 59 7.09 -1.15 -9.30
N ALA A 60 7.40 -0.05 -8.62
CA ALA A 60 6.71 1.23 -8.75
C ALA A 60 7.39 2.20 -9.72
N SER A 61 8.50 1.81 -10.35
CA SER A 61 9.20 2.71 -11.28
C SER A 61 8.54 2.73 -12.65
N ALA A 62 8.57 3.92 -13.26
CA ALA A 62 8.18 4.07 -14.65
C ALA A 62 9.11 3.26 -15.57
N PRO A 63 8.63 2.84 -16.76
CA PRO A 63 9.48 2.22 -17.76
C PRO A 63 10.67 3.12 -18.12
N ALA A 64 11.82 2.50 -18.41
CA ALA A 64 13.00 3.21 -18.89
C ALA A 64 12.64 4.00 -20.17
N GLN A 65 12.97 5.28 -20.18
CA GLN A 65 12.81 6.16 -21.34
C GLN A 65 14.17 6.30 -22.03
N PRO A 66 14.42 5.57 -23.14
CA PRO A 66 15.70 5.67 -23.82
C PRO A 66 15.87 7.05 -24.46
N LEU A 67 17.06 7.63 -24.32
CA LEU A 67 17.41 8.86 -25.01
C LEU A 67 17.71 8.54 -26.48
N LEU A 68 17.06 9.25 -27.41
CA LEU A 68 17.33 9.10 -28.84
C LEU A 68 18.78 9.49 -29.14
N GLY A 69 19.45 8.75 -30.04
CA GLY A 69 20.89 8.88 -30.31
C GLY A 69 21.33 10.32 -30.58
N ASP A 70 20.64 11.05 -31.45
CA ASP A 70 20.96 12.44 -31.78
C ASP A 70 20.86 13.38 -30.55
N VAL A 71 19.85 13.15 -29.70
CA VAL A 71 19.67 13.90 -28.45
C VAL A 71 20.77 13.53 -27.45
N ALA A 72 21.16 12.26 -27.38
CA ALA A 72 22.27 11.83 -26.53
C ALA A 72 23.59 12.49 -26.94
N SER A 73 23.87 12.55 -28.25
CA SER A 73 25.04 13.26 -28.78
C SER A 73 25.01 14.75 -28.42
N LEU A 74 23.87 15.42 -28.58
CA LEU A 74 23.74 16.84 -28.24
C LEU A 74 23.92 17.11 -26.74
N VAL A 75 23.34 16.27 -25.88
CA VAL A 75 23.49 16.37 -24.42
C VAL A 75 24.95 16.19 -24.01
N TYR A 76 25.66 15.23 -24.63
CA TYR A 76 27.07 15.01 -24.38
C TYR A 76 27.93 16.21 -24.82
N GLN A 77 27.67 16.78 -26.00
CA GLN A 77 28.36 17.99 -26.45
C GLN A 77 28.14 19.16 -25.49
N ARG A 78 26.89 19.38 -25.04
CA ARG A 78 26.57 20.42 -24.05
C ARG A 78 27.31 20.20 -22.72
N TYR A 79 27.43 18.94 -22.29
CA TYR A 79 28.22 18.59 -21.11
C TYR A 79 29.68 19.00 -21.28
N LEU A 80 30.30 18.67 -22.42
CA LEU A 80 31.68 19.08 -22.71
C LEU A 80 31.83 20.61 -22.78
N ASP A 81 30.88 21.30 -23.41
CA ASP A 81 30.87 22.76 -23.51
C ASP A 81 30.75 23.45 -22.14
N SER A 82 30.08 22.82 -21.16
CA SER A 82 29.92 23.38 -19.82
C SER A 82 31.25 23.64 -19.12
N PHE A 83 32.28 22.83 -19.40
CA PHE A 83 33.62 22.98 -18.80
C PHE A 83 34.46 24.07 -19.45
N LYS A 84 34.07 24.57 -20.63
CA LYS A 84 34.81 25.65 -21.31
C LYS A 84 34.69 26.97 -20.55
N ASN A 85 33.69 27.11 -19.69
CA ASN A 85 33.47 28.29 -18.87
C ASN A 85 33.92 28.01 -17.43
N LYS A 86 34.81 28.86 -16.90
CA LYS A 86 35.21 28.79 -15.49
C LYS A 86 34.02 29.11 -14.60
N ILE A 87 33.90 28.43 -13.46
CA ILE A 87 32.95 28.81 -12.42
C ILE A 87 33.34 30.21 -11.92
N PRO A 88 32.42 31.20 -11.96
CA PRO A 88 32.70 32.53 -11.44
C PRO A 88 33.12 32.48 -9.97
N ASN A 89 34.03 33.37 -9.55
CA ASN A 89 34.48 33.46 -8.16
C ASN A 89 33.32 33.71 -7.16
N SER A 90 32.24 34.34 -7.61
CA SER A 90 31.01 34.56 -6.83
C SER A 90 30.15 33.31 -6.62
N MET A 91 30.39 32.24 -7.39
CA MET A 91 29.71 30.94 -7.30
C MET A 91 30.59 29.87 -6.63
N SER A 92 31.52 30.28 -5.76
CA SER A 92 32.28 29.32 -4.96
C SER A 92 31.32 28.43 -4.17
N SER A 93 31.56 27.12 -4.25
CA SER A 93 30.64 26.11 -3.74
C SER A 93 30.44 26.26 -2.22
N GLN A 94 29.17 26.21 -1.77
CA GLN A 94 28.82 26.10 -0.35
C GLN A 94 29.42 24.84 0.30
N LEU A 95 29.96 23.88 -0.46
CA LEU A 95 30.71 22.74 0.09
C LEU A 95 31.94 23.14 0.91
N GLY A 96 32.50 24.34 0.70
CA GLY A 96 33.59 24.87 1.53
C GLY A 96 33.12 25.50 2.85
N SER A 97 31.83 25.81 2.98
CA SER A 97 31.26 26.51 4.15
C SER A 97 30.64 25.56 5.19
N ALA A 98 30.60 24.25 4.93
CA ALA A 98 30.08 23.25 5.86
C ALA A 98 31.14 22.71 6.85
N GLY A 99 32.28 23.40 6.99
CA GLY A 99 33.37 23.04 7.91
C GLY A 99 33.30 23.69 9.30
N GLY A 100 32.17 24.29 9.68
CA GLY A 100 32.04 25.08 10.91
C GLY A 100 30.74 24.85 11.65
N MET A 101 30.48 23.62 12.12
CA MET A 101 29.50 23.41 13.19
C MET A 101 30.16 23.84 14.52
N SER A 102 30.14 25.14 14.80
CA SER A 102 30.29 25.67 16.14
C SER A 102 29.00 25.35 16.92
N GLY A 103 28.97 24.18 17.56
CA GLY A 103 27.94 23.78 18.51
C GLY A 103 28.47 23.97 19.94
N GLY A 104 28.32 25.17 20.48
CA GLY A 104 28.53 25.43 21.89
C GLY A 104 27.33 24.99 22.74
N GLY A 105 27.61 24.51 23.95
CA GLY A 105 26.64 24.50 25.06
C GLY A 105 26.11 23.13 25.47
N GLY A 106 26.73 22.51 26.47
CA GLY A 106 26.21 21.33 27.16
C GLY A 106 27.06 21.00 28.38
N GLN A 107 26.78 21.69 29.49
CA GLN A 107 27.36 21.44 30.81
C GLN A 107 27.01 20.01 31.26
N GLY A 108 28.03 19.22 31.60
CA GLY A 108 27.86 17.93 32.26
C GLY A 108 28.65 17.92 33.57
N MET A 109 27.92 17.93 34.69
CA MET A 109 28.45 17.73 36.03
C MET A 109 29.00 16.30 36.19
N GLN A 110 30.22 16.16 36.71
CA GLN A 110 30.69 14.99 37.46
C GLN A 110 31.61 15.47 38.58
#